data_AF-A0A1T5BEG9-F1
#
_entry.id   AF-A0A1T5BEG9-F1
#
_cell.length_a   1.000
_cell.length_b   1.000
_cell.length_c   1.000
_cell.angle_alpha   90.00
_cell.angle_beta   90.00
_cell.angle_gamma   90.00
#
_symmetry.space_group_name_H-M   'P 1'
#
loop_
_entity.id
_entity.type
_entity.pdbx_description
1 polymer ?
#
loop_
_entity_poly.entity_id
_entity_poly.type
_entity_poly.pdbx_seq_one_letter_code
_entity_poly.pdbx_strand_id
1 'polypeptide(L)'
;MASIKLDAGMLRQIFEAEIWKPKLCDAIRKTIERASRDLKGQEISVVLLSGGSSNIRWLSKLLERDLGKSHLPHSEILQLSENFQEIVAKGLATECARRFYTEGQGDFRAVTYNRLCLALCADGGDLEVKKARPITPVLAAGANGDFDDGVLLPSASSLRGLVDKPLQWKIRLASPPRRLLEYYFMRSSFDPDDLEARHNIVDTRAATPKNARFQGAIEVELTVRADGTAIPRFIYGRNDRFDGDVAEGRPFHIDMTFASDEVGGSTYLGFDFGTSASACSFVDSGDVHMIQERSRSAEWRGLSELLSELPYPAAAPLARFISEMDADRRQQKGRDAADALLAVAAYVAYMDLCSNEKVNNAHFKGFTQRSAGPLWGLIRTCVAANASKLHFAAPLLGLVKPENAD
;
A
#
# COMPACT_ATOMS: atom_id res chain seq x y z
N MET A 1 12.21 53.48 -5.98
CA MET A 1 12.22 52.07 -5.54
C MET A 1 11.42 51.26 -6.53
N ALA A 2 12.05 50.35 -7.28
CA ALA A 2 11.33 49.49 -8.21
C ALA A 2 10.55 48.44 -7.42
N SER A 3 9.21 48.48 -7.46
CA SER A 3 8.40 47.41 -6.90
C SER A 3 8.53 46.21 -7.83
N ILE A 4 9.29 45.20 -7.43
CA ILE A 4 9.29 43.91 -8.13
C ILE A 4 7.88 43.34 -7.99
N LYS A 5 7.07 43.40 -9.05
CA LYS A 5 5.80 42.68 -9.12
C LYS A 5 6.15 41.21 -9.32
N LEU A 6 6.08 40.43 -8.25
CA LEU A 6 6.10 38.97 -8.32
C LEU A 6 4.85 38.51 -9.08
N ASP A 7 5.05 38.19 -10.35
CA ASP A 7 4.06 37.53 -11.20
C ASP A 7 4.16 36.01 -11.02
N ALA A 8 3.01 35.33 -11.02
CA ALA A 8 2.92 33.87 -11.02
C ALA A 8 3.66 33.24 -12.21
N GLY A 9 3.71 33.91 -13.36
CA GLY A 9 4.52 33.51 -14.52
C GLY A 9 6.02 33.51 -14.22
N MET A 10 6.52 34.55 -13.56
CA MET A 10 7.92 34.65 -13.13
C MET A 10 8.28 33.58 -12.10
N LEU A 11 7.41 33.32 -11.12
CA LEU A 11 7.61 32.23 -10.14
C LEU A 11 7.71 30.87 -10.85
N ARG A 12 6.83 30.61 -11.82
CA ARG A 12 6.84 29.37 -12.59
C ARG A 12 8.13 29.23 -13.40
N GLN A 13 8.59 30.29 -14.07
CA GLN A 13 9.84 30.26 -14.84
C GLN A 13 11.05 29.96 -13.96
N ILE A 14 11.16 30.62 -12.81
CA ILE A 14 12.23 30.39 -11.85
C ILE A 14 12.16 28.96 -11.31
N PHE A 15 10.98 28.48 -10.93
CA PHE A 15 10.80 27.10 -10.49
C PHE A 15 11.24 26.09 -11.56
N GLU A 16 10.84 26.31 -12.82
CA GLU A 16 11.20 25.42 -13.92
C GLU A 16 12.72 25.40 -14.18
N ALA A 17 13.38 26.56 -14.12
CA ALA A 17 14.81 26.71 -14.39
C ALA A 17 15.70 26.23 -13.23
N GLU A 18 15.34 26.54 -11.99
CA GLU A 18 16.21 26.37 -10.81
C GLU A 18 15.90 25.10 -10.00
N ILE A 19 14.68 24.56 -10.11
CA ILE A 19 14.22 23.44 -9.28
C ILE A 19 13.83 22.24 -10.15
N TRP A 20 12.93 22.43 -11.11
CA TRP A 20 12.40 21.31 -11.90
C TRP A 20 13.48 20.66 -12.76
N LYS A 21 14.06 21.40 -13.72
CA LYS A 21 15.05 20.85 -14.66
C LYS A 21 16.31 20.31 -13.98
N PRO A 22 16.97 21.06 -13.07
CA PRO A 22 18.26 20.62 -12.52
C PRO A 22 18.16 19.64 -11.37
N LYS A 23 17.01 19.52 -10.67
CA LYS A 23 16.88 18.71 -9.46
C LYS A 23 15.78 17.67 -9.56
N LEU A 24 14.52 18.11 -9.65
CA LEU A 24 13.36 17.20 -9.54
C LEU A 24 13.23 16.26 -10.73
N CYS A 25 13.34 16.76 -11.96
CA CYS A 25 13.16 15.97 -13.17
C CYS A 25 14.19 14.83 -13.27
N ASP A 26 15.46 15.14 -13.01
CA ASP A 26 16.54 14.14 -13.01
C ASP A 26 16.39 13.10 -11.88
N ALA A 27 16.02 13.54 -10.67
CA ALA A 27 15.77 12.63 -9.55
C ALA A 27 14.60 11.66 -9.84
N ILE A 28 13.53 12.15 -10.43
CA ILE A 28 12.36 11.34 -10.80
C ILE A 28 12.74 10.35 -11.91
N ARG A 29 13.47 10.80 -12.93
CA ARG A 29 13.97 9.92 -14.01
C ARG A 29 14.81 8.76 -13.46
N LYS A 30 15.82 9.07 -12.63
CA LYS A 30 16.68 8.05 -11.99
C LYS A 30 15.88 7.08 -11.14
N THR A 31 14.82 7.56 -10.48
CA THR A 31 13.94 6.71 -9.68
C THR A 31 13.13 5.75 -10.54
N ILE A 32 12.58 6.22 -11.67
CA ILE A 32 11.86 5.37 -12.64
C ILE A 32 12.80 4.31 -13.24
N GLU A 33 14.03 4.70 -13.63
CA GLU A 33 15.03 3.78 -14.15
C GLU A 33 15.46 2.71 -13.14
N ARG A 34 15.55 3.08 -11.85
CA ARG A 34 15.78 2.12 -10.77
C ARG A 34 14.59 1.18 -10.61
N ALA A 35 13.38 1.73 -10.51
CA ALA A 35 12.15 0.94 -10.34
C ALA A 35 11.92 -0.03 -11.52
N SER A 36 12.26 0.35 -12.75
CA SER A 36 12.16 -0.52 -13.93
C SER A 36 12.96 -1.83 -13.79
N ARG A 37 14.11 -1.80 -13.09
CA ARG A 37 14.89 -3.01 -12.78
C ARG A 37 14.18 -3.92 -11.78
N ASP A 38 13.48 -3.33 -10.82
CA ASP A 38 12.74 -4.06 -9.77
C ASP A 38 11.39 -4.61 -10.30
N LEU A 39 10.80 -3.94 -11.30
CA LEU A 39 9.51 -4.30 -11.89
C LEU A 39 9.57 -5.53 -12.81
N LYS A 40 10.75 -6.11 -13.07
CA LYS A 40 10.94 -7.35 -13.87
C LYS A 40 10.17 -7.33 -15.21
N GLY A 41 10.12 -6.17 -15.87
CA GLY A 41 9.43 -5.97 -17.15
C GLY A 41 7.95 -5.58 -17.07
N GLN A 42 7.40 -5.36 -15.87
CA GLN A 42 6.08 -4.76 -15.70
C GLN A 42 6.11 -3.25 -15.95
N GLU A 43 5.07 -2.72 -16.58
CA GLU A 43 4.94 -1.29 -16.88
C GLU A 43 4.35 -0.51 -15.69
N ILE A 44 4.72 0.76 -15.57
CA ILE A 44 4.12 1.69 -14.60
C ILE A 44 2.83 2.23 -15.22
N SER A 45 1.69 1.72 -14.75
CA SER A 45 0.36 2.13 -15.22
C SER A 45 -0.23 3.33 -14.50
N VAL A 46 0.24 3.64 -13.29
CA VAL A 46 -0.29 4.74 -12.47
C VAL A 46 0.85 5.46 -11.75
N VAL A 47 0.82 6.80 -11.79
CA VAL A 47 1.73 7.68 -11.04
C VAL A 47 0.90 8.53 -10.07
N LEU A 48 1.12 8.33 -8.78
CA LEU A 48 0.44 9.06 -7.72
C LEU A 48 1.29 10.24 -7.24
N LEU A 49 0.74 11.46 -7.31
CA LEU A 49 1.37 12.66 -6.75
C LEU A 49 0.84 12.94 -5.34
N SER A 50 1.73 12.80 -4.34
CA SER A 50 1.43 13.00 -2.92
C SER A 50 2.48 13.89 -2.23
N GLY A 51 2.21 14.32 -0.98
CA GLY A 51 3.10 15.17 -0.20
C GLY A 51 2.92 16.67 -0.44
N GLY A 52 3.43 17.50 0.46
CA GLY A 52 3.21 18.96 0.45
C GLY A 52 3.66 19.66 -0.83
N SER A 53 4.75 19.21 -1.46
CA SER A 53 5.25 19.76 -2.72
C SER A 53 4.35 19.46 -3.93
N SER A 54 3.51 18.42 -3.86
CA SER A 54 2.54 18.08 -4.91
C SER A 54 1.35 19.05 -4.97
N ASN A 55 1.25 19.99 -4.01
CA ASN A 55 0.30 21.10 -4.07
C ASN A 55 0.65 22.13 -5.16
N ILE A 56 1.87 22.09 -5.70
CA ILE A 56 2.27 22.87 -6.86
C ILE A 56 1.56 22.29 -8.10
N ARG A 57 0.38 22.82 -8.43
CA ARG A 57 -0.52 22.26 -9.45
C ARG A 57 0.06 22.15 -10.87
N TRP A 58 1.14 22.85 -11.18
CA TRP A 58 1.82 22.69 -12.47
C TRP A 58 2.85 21.57 -12.49
N LEU A 59 3.12 20.89 -11.37
CA LEU A 59 4.06 19.76 -11.31
C LEU A 59 3.57 18.58 -12.17
N SER A 60 2.27 18.26 -12.13
CA SER A 60 1.66 17.22 -12.97
C SER A 60 1.86 17.52 -14.46
N LYS A 61 1.66 18.77 -14.87
CA LYS A 61 1.89 19.23 -16.25
C LYS A 61 3.35 19.14 -16.67
N LEU A 62 4.28 19.40 -15.75
CA LEU A 62 5.73 19.29 -16.03
C LEU A 62 6.16 17.83 -16.18
N LEU A 63 5.63 16.95 -15.34
CA LEU A 63 5.82 15.50 -15.44
C LEU A 63 5.33 14.96 -16.78
N GLU A 64 4.09 15.30 -17.15
CA GLU A 64 3.50 14.88 -18.41
C GLU A 64 4.30 15.39 -19.62
N ARG A 65 4.72 16.66 -19.60
CA ARG A 65 5.50 17.30 -20.67
C ARG A 65 6.86 16.63 -20.85
N ASP A 66 7.61 16.41 -19.77
CA ASP A 66 9.03 16.06 -19.86
C ASP A 66 9.30 14.55 -19.70
N LEU A 67 8.42 13.81 -19.04
CA LEU A 67 8.58 12.37 -18.77
C LEU A 67 7.43 11.50 -19.30
N GLY A 68 6.23 12.07 -19.51
CA GLY A 68 5.03 11.34 -19.90
C GLY A 68 5.23 10.43 -21.13
N LYS A 69 5.77 10.96 -22.23
CA LYS A 69 5.92 10.16 -23.46
C LYS A 69 7.11 9.19 -23.46
N SER A 70 8.15 9.49 -22.69
CA SER A 70 9.44 8.80 -22.78
C SER A 70 9.61 7.72 -21.71
N HIS A 71 9.19 8.00 -20.48
CA HIS A 71 9.42 7.13 -19.33
C HIS A 71 8.11 6.62 -18.71
N LEU A 72 6.98 7.21 -19.10
CA LEU A 72 5.65 6.97 -18.54
C LEU A 72 4.54 6.85 -19.61
N PRO A 73 4.78 6.20 -20.77
CA PRO A 73 3.94 6.32 -21.97
C PRO A 73 2.50 5.82 -21.79
N HIS A 74 2.27 4.97 -20.79
CA HIS A 74 0.97 4.36 -20.48
C HIS A 74 0.49 4.66 -19.06
N SER A 75 1.14 5.60 -18.37
CA SER A 75 0.79 5.89 -16.99
C SER A 75 -0.28 6.97 -16.88
N GLU A 76 -1.31 6.74 -16.08
CA GLU A 76 -2.21 7.78 -15.62
C GLU A 76 -1.57 8.56 -14.45
N ILE A 77 -1.42 9.87 -14.59
CA ILE A 77 -0.92 10.74 -13.51
C ILE A 77 -2.11 11.21 -12.67
N LEU A 78 -2.33 10.54 -11.55
CA LEU A 78 -3.40 10.89 -10.63
C LEU A 78 -2.90 11.90 -9.59
N GLN A 79 -3.54 13.06 -9.57
CA GLN A 79 -3.33 14.07 -8.54
C GLN A 79 -4.44 13.95 -7.49
N LEU A 80 -4.08 13.49 -6.30
CA LEU A 80 -5.04 13.24 -5.22
C LEU A 80 -5.52 14.58 -4.62
N SER A 81 -6.77 14.97 -4.88
CA SER A 81 -7.29 16.30 -4.55
C SER A 81 -7.61 16.53 -3.07
N GLU A 82 -7.70 15.48 -2.26
CA GLU A 82 -8.05 15.55 -0.84
C GLU A 82 -6.91 15.01 0.03
N ASN A 83 -6.27 15.92 0.79
CA ASN A 83 -5.24 15.65 1.81
C ASN A 83 -3.92 15.02 1.32
N PHE A 84 -3.19 15.72 0.44
CA PHE A 84 -1.82 15.38 0.00
C PHE A 84 -0.86 15.03 1.14
N GLN A 85 -1.05 15.64 2.32
CA GLN A 85 -0.20 15.46 3.50
C GLN A 85 -0.51 14.18 4.29
N GLU A 86 -1.73 13.65 4.19
CA GLU A 86 -2.16 12.51 4.99
C GLU A 86 -2.08 11.18 4.24
N ILE A 87 -1.76 11.17 2.93
CA ILE A 87 -1.79 9.95 2.10
C ILE A 87 -0.85 8.88 2.65
N VAL A 88 0.33 9.26 3.13
CA VAL A 88 1.29 8.32 3.74
C VAL A 88 0.75 7.81 5.08
N ALA A 89 0.24 8.70 5.93
CA ALA A 89 -0.36 8.32 7.22
C ALA A 89 -1.62 7.43 7.06
N LYS A 90 -2.49 7.74 6.08
CA LYS A 90 -3.69 6.98 5.72
C LYS A 90 -3.34 5.66 5.07
N GLY A 91 -2.37 5.64 4.16
CA GLY A 91 -1.87 4.42 3.52
C GLY A 91 -1.26 3.48 4.55
N LEU A 92 -0.46 4.02 5.48
CA LEU A 92 0.08 3.27 6.61
C LEU A 92 -1.04 2.74 7.51
N ALA A 93 -1.95 3.59 7.98
CA ALA A 93 -3.07 3.17 8.82
C ALA A 93 -3.96 2.12 8.14
N THR A 94 -4.24 2.29 6.85
CA THR A 94 -5.05 1.36 6.05
C THR A 94 -4.32 0.04 5.82
N GLU A 95 -3.03 0.04 5.50
CA GLU A 95 -2.25 -1.20 5.35
C GLU A 95 -2.04 -1.89 6.70
N CYS A 96 -1.87 -1.12 7.79
CA CYS A 96 -1.84 -1.60 9.17
C CYS A 96 -3.19 -2.18 9.62
N ALA A 97 -4.30 -1.76 9.05
CA ALA A 97 -5.57 -2.37 9.35
C ALA A 97 -5.86 -3.55 8.40
N ARG A 98 -5.48 -3.45 7.11
CA ARG A 98 -5.68 -4.49 6.08
C ARG A 98 -4.88 -5.76 6.34
N ARG A 99 -3.63 -5.64 6.79
CA ARG A 99 -2.74 -6.78 7.07
C ARG A 99 -3.00 -7.45 8.41
N PHE A 100 -3.59 -6.74 9.37
CA PHE A 100 -3.58 -7.14 10.77
C PHE A 100 -4.98 -7.24 11.40
N TYR A 101 -6.04 -7.04 10.61
CA TYR A 101 -7.41 -7.38 10.99
C TYR A 101 -7.73 -8.82 10.54
N THR A 102 -7.75 -9.74 11.49
CA THR A 102 -8.38 -11.07 11.37
C THR A 102 -9.55 -11.10 12.35
N GLU A 103 -10.68 -11.67 11.95
CA GLU A 103 -11.89 -11.80 12.78
C GLU A 103 -11.53 -12.22 14.22
N GLY A 104 -11.57 -11.26 15.15
CA GLY A 104 -11.57 -11.50 16.59
C GLY A 104 -10.32 -11.14 17.43
N GLN A 105 -9.15 -10.85 16.86
CA GLN A 105 -7.98 -10.43 17.67
C GLN A 105 -7.02 -9.58 16.81
N GLY A 106 -6.66 -8.38 17.27
CA GLY A 106 -5.69 -7.50 16.59
C GLY A 106 -4.27 -8.06 16.65
N ASP A 107 -3.60 -8.11 15.50
CA ASP A 107 -2.30 -8.79 15.32
C ASP A 107 -1.05 -7.91 15.47
N PHE A 108 -1.09 -6.90 16.35
CA PHE A 108 0.14 -6.20 16.78
C PHE A 108 0.95 -7.03 17.80
N ARG A 109 1.22 -8.29 17.48
CA ARG A 109 2.05 -9.17 18.31
C ARG A 109 3.33 -9.49 17.56
N ALA A 110 4.45 -8.90 17.99
CA ALA A 110 5.82 -9.23 17.56
C ALA A 110 6.04 -9.11 16.04
N VAL A 111 5.94 -7.89 15.49
CA VAL A 111 6.36 -7.59 14.11
C VAL A 111 7.68 -6.82 14.14
N THR A 112 8.63 -7.20 13.27
CA THR A 112 9.83 -6.40 13.03
C THR A 112 9.58 -5.44 11.87
N TYR A 113 9.61 -4.13 12.12
CA TYR A 113 9.44 -3.13 11.05
C TYR A 113 10.62 -3.08 10.09
N ASN A 114 11.83 -3.34 10.60
CA ASN A 114 13.06 -3.35 9.81
C ASN A 114 13.39 -4.76 9.32
N ARG A 115 14.02 -4.83 8.14
CA ARG A 115 14.65 -6.05 7.62
C ARG A 115 15.73 -6.48 8.61
N LEU A 116 15.89 -7.80 8.79
CA LEU A 116 17.01 -8.37 9.51
C LEU A 116 18.02 -8.90 8.50
N CYS A 117 19.16 -8.23 8.40
CA CYS A 117 20.29 -8.62 7.60
C CYS A 117 21.42 -9.21 8.45
N LEU A 118 22.27 -10.02 7.85
CA LEU A 118 23.46 -10.60 8.45
C LEU A 118 24.64 -10.53 7.48
N ALA A 119 25.76 -9.99 7.95
CA ALA A 119 27.07 -10.16 7.35
C ALA A 119 28.00 -10.89 8.30
N LEU A 120 28.90 -11.69 7.74
CA LEU A 120 29.81 -12.55 8.49
C LEU A 120 31.25 -12.32 8.02
N CYS A 121 32.21 -12.41 8.93
CA CYS A 121 33.64 -12.42 8.58
C CYS A 121 34.33 -13.58 9.30
N ALA A 122 35.03 -14.41 8.53
CA ALA A 122 35.77 -15.56 9.06
C ALA A 122 37.22 -15.18 9.30
N ASP A 123 37.72 -15.43 10.51
CA ASP A 123 39.14 -15.31 10.90
C ASP A 123 39.82 -13.96 10.54
N GLY A 124 39.05 -12.87 10.49
CA GLY A 124 39.55 -11.53 10.14
C GLY A 124 39.77 -11.31 8.64
N GLY A 125 39.12 -12.11 7.78
CA GLY A 125 39.08 -11.91 6.33
C GLY A 125 38.10 -10.84 5.87
N ASP A 126 37.67 -10.93 4.62
CA ASP A 126 36.73 -9.99 4.02
C ASP A 126 35.31 -10.16 4.58
N LEU A 127 34.55 -9.07 4.62
CA LEU A 127 33.14 -9.10 4.99
C LEU A 127 32.32 -9.86 3.92
N GLU A 128 31.66 -10.93 4.34
CA GLU A 128 30.86 -11.78 3.48
C GLU A 128 29.37 -11.54 3.69
N VAL A 129 28.70 -10.99 2.66
CA VAL A 129 27.24 -10.92 2.54
C VAL A 129 26.80 -12.07 1.64
N LYS A 130 26.25 -13.14 2.23
CA LYS A 130 25.92 -14.39 1.52
C LYS A 130 24.45 -14.73 1.63
N LYS A 131 23.91 -15.43 0.63
CA LYS A 131 22.55 -15.97 0.67
C LYS A 131 22.36 -16.89 1.89
N ALA A 132 21.38 -16.56 2.73
CA ALA A 132 20.98 -17.37 3.87
C ALA A 132 19.80 -18.27 3.49
N ARG A 133 19.98 -19.59 3.56
CA ARG A 133 18.93 -20.55 3.22
C ARG A 133 18.15 -20.94 4.47
N PRO A 134 16.85 -20.62 4.59
CA PRO A 134 16.08 -20.98 5.78
C PRO A 134 15.98 -22.50 5.92
N ILE A 135 16.18 -23.00 7.15
CA ILE A 135 16.05 -24.41 7.53
C ILE A 135 14.73 -24.62 8.28
N THR A 136 14.34 -23.67 9.13
CA THR A 136 13.09 -23.75 9.90
C THR A 136 11.89 -23.84 8.94
N PRO A 137 11.00 -24.85 9.06
CA PRO A 137 9.94 -25.11 8.08
C PRO A 137 9.01 -23.92 7.80
N VAL A 138 8.66 -23.14 8.84
CA VAL A 138 7.81 -21.96 8.70
C VAL A 138 8.49 -20.86 7.88
N LEU A 139 9.80 -20.68 8.05
CA LEU A 139 10.60 -19.75 7.25
C LEU A 139 10.80 -20.26 5.82
N ALA A 140 11.00 -21.56 5.65
CA ALA A 140 11.20 -22.20 4.34
C ALA A 140 9.91 -22.18 3.49
N ALA A 141 8.73 -22.33 4.11
CA ALA A 141 7.44 -22.27 3.42
C ALA A 141 7.06 -20.85 2.95
N GLY A 142 7.48 -19.81 3.68
CA GLY A 142 7.27 -18.40 3.30
C GLY A 142 8.33 -17.86 2.32
N ALA A 143 9.50 -18.50 2.26
CA ALA A 143 10.56 -18.16 1.33
C ALA A 143 10.32 -18.84 -0.02
N ASN A 144 9.56 -18.20 -0.92
CA ASN A 144 9.47 -18.58 -2.35
C ASN A 144 10.80 -18.32 -3.09
N GLY A 145 11.94 -18.77 -2.55
CA GLY A 145 13.22 -18.90 -3.24
C GLY A 145 14.19 -17.70 -3.24
N ASP A 146 13.73 -16.46 -3.09
CA ASP A 146 14.56 -15.28 -3.39
C ASP A 146 14.54 -14.20 -2.31
N PHE A 147 15.14 -14.51 -1.15
CA PHE A 147 15.72 -13.43 -0.37
C PHE A 147 17.08 -13.06 -0.95
N ASP A 148 17.36 -11.75 -1.04
CA ASP A 148 18.66 -11.24 -1.48
C ASP A 148 19.79 -11.77 -0.57
N ASP A 149 21.03 -11.62 -1.04
CA ASP A 149 22.20 -11.93 -0.23
C ASP A 149 22.18 -11.13 1.09
N GLY A 150 22.52 -11.81 2.18
CA GLY A 150 22.57 -11.23 3.52
C GLY A 150 21.24 -11.03 4.22
N VAL A 151 20.09 -11.38 3.64
CA VAL A 151 18.79 -11.23 4.31
C VAL A 151 18.42 -12.48 5.09
N LEU A 152 18.06 -12.29 6.36
CA LEU A 152 17.48 -13.34 7.19
C LEU A 152 15.95 -13.23 7.24
N LEU A 153 15.44 -12.01 7.47
CA LEU A 153 14.01 -11.69 7.49
C LEU A 153 13.74 -10.41 6.70
N PRO A 154 12.76 -10.40 5.78
CA PRO A 154 12.35 -9.18 5.10
C PRO A 154 11.66 -8.19 6.06
N SER A 155 11.55 -6.92 5.67
CA SER A 155 10.79 -5.92 6.42
C SER A 155 9.34 -6.36 6.62
N ALA A 156 8.74 -5.99 7.76
CA ALA A 156 7.37 -6.34 8.14
C ALA A 156 7.11 -7.86 8.26
N SER A 157 8.14 -8.64 8.60
CA SER A 157 7.98 -10.06 8.94
C SER A 157 7.24 -10.22 10.27
N SER A 158 6.21 -11.06 10.28
CA SER A 158 5.55 -11.48 11.53
C SER A 158 6.39 -12.52 12.25
N LEU A 159 6.72 -12.28 13.50
CA LEU A 159 7.31 -13.26 14.41
C LEU A 159 6.24 -13.91 15.31
N ARG A 160 4.95 -13.64 15.06
CA ARG A 160 3.85 -14.24 15.82
C ARG A 160 3.86 -15.76 15.62
N GLY A 161 4.03 -16.49 16.73
CA GLY A 161 4.19 -17.95 16.71
C GLY A 161 5.61 -18.44 16.43
N LEU A 162 6.57 -17.54 16.23
CA LEU A 162 8.01 -17.79 16.12
C LEU A 162 8.80 -17.30 17.34
N VAL A 163 8.18 -16.50 18.21
CA VAL A 163 8.72 -16.11 19.52
C VAL A 163 9.12 -17.34 20.32
N ASP A 164 10.29 -17.27 20.96
CA ASP A 164 10.94 -18.33 21.74
C ASP A 164 11.23 -19.62 20.95
N LYS A 165 11.11 -19.60 19.62
CA LYS A 165 11.50 -20.70 18.74
C LYS A 165 12.82 -20.42 18.04
N PRO A 166 13.68 -21.44 17.84
CA PRO A 166 14.93 -21.27 17.10
C PRO A 166 14.66 -21.08 15.61
N LEU A 167 15.07 -19.94 15.08
CA LEU A 167 15.06 -19.62 13.66
C LEU A 167 16.43 -19.96 13.07
N GLN A 168 16.47 -20.82 12.06
CA GLN A 168 17.72 -21.39 11.55
C GLN A 168 17.91 -21.12 10.06
N TRP A 169 19.14 -20.74 9.69
CA TRP A 169 19.58 -20.55 8.32
C TRP A 169 20.92 -21.23 8.06
N LYS A 170 21.12 -21.73 6.84
CA LYS A 170 22.39 -22.27 6.35
C LYS A 170 23.09 -21.26 5.45
N ILE A 171 24.35 -20.96 5.73
CA ILE A 171 25.14 -19.96 5.01
C ILE A 171 26.45 -20.57 4.53
N ARG A 172 26.76 -20.40 3.25
CA ARG A 172 28.00 -20.89 2.62
C ARG A 172 29.04 -19.78 2.59
N LEU A 173 30.04 -19.87 3.47
CA LEU A 173 31.17 -18.94 3.52
C LEU A 173 32.26 -19.35 2.53
N ALA A 174 33.10 -18.41 2.11
CA ALA A 174 34.26 -18.68 1.27
C ALA A 174 35.30 -19.53 1.99
N SER A 175 35.47 -19.30 3.30
CA SER A 175 36.33 -20.09 4.18
C SER A 175 35.67 -20.37 5.53
N PRO A 176 35.95 -21.53 6.16
CA PRO A 176 35.39 -21.83 7.47
C PRO A 176 36.06 -20.98 8.56
N PRO A 177 35.31 -20.42 9.53
CA PRO A 177 35.87 -19.63 10.63
C PRO A 177 36.49 -20.55 11.68
N ARG A 178 37.81 -20.77 11.60
CA ARG A 178 38.51 -21.77 12.44
C ARG A 178 38.89 -21.26 13.82
N ARG A 179 39.05 -19.95 13.98
CA ARG A 179 39.48 -19.30 15.22
C ARG A 179 38.39 -18.36 15.74
N LEU A 180 37.81 -17.57 14.84
CA LEU A 180 36.87 -16.52 15.18
C LEU A 180 35.86 -16.34 14.06
N LEU A 181 34.60 -16.11 14.42
CA LEU A 181 33.59 -15.58 13.54
C LEU A 181 33.19 -14.20 14.01
N GLU A 182 33.32 -13.21 13.14
CA GLU A 182 32.70 -11.90 13.34
C GLU A 182 31.31 -11.88 12.68
N TYR A 183 30.33 -11.27 13.35
CA TYR A 183 28.94 -11.25 12.90
C TYR A 183 28.27 -9.88 13.12
N TYR A 184 27.56 -9.43 12.09
CA TYR A 184 26.92 -8.12 12.05
C TYR A 184 25.46 -8.28 11.64
N PHE A 185 24.54 -8.10 12.60
CA PHE A 185 23.11 -8.02 12.36
C PHE A 185 22.73 -6.57 12.05
N MET A 186 22.06 -6.34 10.93
CA MET A 186 21.85 -5.01 10.35
C MET A 186 20.39 -4.81 9.88
N ARG A 187 19.98 -3.55 9.77
CA ARG A 187 18.62 -3.10 9.41
C ARG A 187 18.44 -2.93 7.91
N SER A 188 19.42 -2.34 7.23
CA SER A 188 19.26 -1.87 5.84
C SER A 188 20.57 -1.70 5.07
N SER A 189 21.63 -1.25 5.73
CA SER A 189 23.00 -1.18 5.18
C SER A 189 23.77 -2.49 5.42
N PHE A 190 24.74 -2.78 4.56
CA PHE A 190 25.74 -3.85 4.77
C PHE A 190 27.11 -3.29 5.17
N ASP A 191 27.18 -2.01 5.52
CA ASP A 191 28.36 -1.36 6.06
C ASP A 191 28.44 -1.60 7.59
N PRO A 192 29.43 -2.35 8.10
CA PRO A 192 29.59 -2.57 9.55
C PRO A 192 29.93 -1.29 10.33
N ASP A 193 30.43 -0.25 9.67
CA ASP A 193 30.79 1.01 10.31
C ASP A 193 29.58 1.96 10.44
N ASP A 194 28.48 1.67 9.75
CA ASP A 194 27.19 2.36 9.90
C ASP A 194 26.47 1.88 11.17
N LEU A 195 26.81 2.51 12.30
CA LEU A 195 26.28 2.16 13.62
C LEU A 195 24.76 2.37 13.73
N GLU A 196 24.17 3.29 12.96
CA GLU A 196 22.72 3.55 12.98
C GLU A 196 21.95 2.42 12.28
N ALA A 197 22.56 1.79 11.28
CA ALA A 197 22.00 0.65 10.58
C ALA A 197 22.24 -0.70 11.29
N ARG A 198 22.93 -0.74 12.44
CA ARG A 198 23.25 -1.99 13.16
C ARG A 198 22.28 -2.33 14.29
N HIS A 199 22.03 -3.62 14.48
CA HIS A 199 21.29 -4.16 15.62
C HIS A 199 22.21 -4.55 16.78
N ASN A 200 23.35 -5.17 16.50
CA ASN A 200 24.32 -5.58 17.52
C ASN A 200 25.58 -4.68 17.49
N ILE A 201 25.72 -3.81 18.50
CA ILE A 201 26.79 -2.80 18.57
C ILE A 201 27.88 -3.17 19.60
N VAL A 202 27.54 -4.00 20.60
CA VAL A 202 28.42 -4.25 21.76
C VAL A 202 29.51 -5.28 21.48
N ASP A 203 29.13 -6.48 21.04
CA ASP A 203 30.05 -7.57 20.76
C ASP A 203 29.61 -8.29 19.49
N THR A 204 30.56 -8.43 18.57
CA THR A 204 30.36 -9.00 17.25
C THR A 204 31.25 -10.21 17.01
N ARG A 205 31.85 -10.78 18.06
CA ARG A 205 32.84 -11.85 17.93
C ARG A 205 32.40 -13.10 18.66
N ALA A 206 32.36 -14.22 17.93
CA ALA A 206 32.14 -15.55 18.49
C ALA A 206 33.40 -16.38 18.31
N ALA A 207 34.00 -16.83 19.43
CA ALA A 207 35.18 -17.69 19.38
C ALA A 207 34.80 -19.10 18.90
N THR A 208 35.51 -19.61 17.89
CA THR A 208 35.26 -20.96 17.38
C THR A 208 35.64 -22.00 18.44
N PRO A 209 34.80 -23.01 18.72
CA PRO A 209 35.12 -24.09 19.65
C PRO A 209 36.41 -24.83 19.25
N LYS A 210 37.27 -25.15 20.23
CA LYS A 210 38.64 -25.66 19.98
C LYS A 210 38.71 -26.93 19.11
N ASN A 211 37.67 -27.75 19.10
CA ASN A 211 37.60 -29.00 18.34
C ASN A 211 36.48 -28.98 17.28
N ALA A 212 36.05 -27.79 16.85
CA ALA A 212 34.94 -27.63 15.94
C ALA A 212 35.18 -28.39 14.62
N ARG A 213 34.17 -29.13 14.18
CA ARG A 213 34.17 -29.71 12.83
C ARG A 213 33.71 -28.67 11.82
N PHE A 214 34.40 -28.61 10.68
CA PHE A 214 34.07 -27.66 9.62
C PHE A 214 33.43 -28.35 8.44
N GLN A 215 32.40 -27.71 7.88
CA GLN A 215 31.77 -28.09 6.62
C GLN A 215 31.73 -26.87 5.69
N GLY A 216 31.31 -27.06 4.44
CA GLY A 216 31.22 -25.96 3.48
C GLY A 216 30.20 -24.87 3.85
N ALA A 217 29.34 -25.10 4.84
CA ALA A 217 28.38 -24.13 5.32
C ALA A 217 28.33 -24.11 6.86
N ILE A 218 28.01 -22.95 7.41
CA ILE A 218 27.70 -22.74 8.82
C ILE A 218 26.19 -22.59 9.00
N GLU A 219 25.66 -23.03 10.13
CA GLU A 219 24.27 -22.78 10.48
C GLU A 219 24.20 -21.64 11.49
N VAL A 220 23.32 -20.69 11.23
CA VAL A 220 23.02 -19.57 12.12
C VAL A 220 21.65 -19.81 12.73
N GLU A 221 21.59 -19.78 14.05
CA GLU A 221 20.37 -19.87 14.82
C GLU A 221 20.12 -18.55 15.55
N LEU A 222 18.88 -18.07 15.52
CA LEU A 222 18.45 -16.88 16.25
C LEU A 222 17.18 -17.22 17.01
N THR A 223 17.19 -17.02 18.33
CA THR A 223 15.98 -17.11 19.15
C THR A 223 15.58 -15.71 19.57
N VAL A 224 14.35 -15.31 19.25
CA VAL A 224 13.81 -13.98 19.58
C VAL A 224 12.76 -14.12 20.69
N ARG A 225 12.99 -13.45 21.81
CA ARG A 225 12.10 -13.45 22.97
C ARG A 225 10.99 -12.41 22.84
N ALA A 226 9.97 -12.53 23.69
CA ALA A 226 8.84 -11.60 23.74
C ALA A 226 9.21 -10.16 24.12
N ASP A 227 10.42 -9.89 24.61
CA ASP A 227 10.90 -8.55 24.94
C ASP A 227 11.78 -7.94 23.83
N GLY A 228 11.89 -8.59 22.68
CA GLY A 228 12.79 -8.17 21.59
C GLY A 228 14.25 -8.58 21.78
N THR A 229 14.57 -9.32 22.86
CA THR A 229 15.91 -9.90 23.02
C THR A 229 16.12 -11.00 22.00
N ALA A 230 17.12 -10.83 21.13
CA ALA A 230 17.54 -11.79 20.13
C ALA A 230 18.86 -12.43 20.54
N ILE A 231 18.90 -13.76 20.52
CA ILE A 231 20.02 -14.58 21.00
C ILE A 231 20.60 -15.36 19.82
N PRO A 232 21.77 -14.96 19.29
CA PRO A 232 22.39 -15.63 18.15
C PRO A 232 23.29 -16.80 18.59
N ARG A 233 23.26 -17.88 17.82
CA ARG A 233 24.14 -19.06 17.97
C ARG A 233 24.64 -19.48 16.59
N PHE A 234 25.90 -19.91 16.55
CA PHE A 234 26.57 -20.33 15.33
C PHE A 234 26.96 -21.80 15.47
N ILE A 235 26.45 -22.63 14.59
CA ILE A 235 26.60 -24.09 14.67
C ILE A 235 27.52 -24.58 13.55
N TYR A 236 28.58 -25.27 13.96
CA TYR A 236 29.66 -25.74 13.12
C TYR A 236 29.53 -27.24 12.88
N GLY A 237 29.63 -27.65 11.61
CA GLY A 237 29.82 -29.04 11.25
C GLY A 237 28.64 -29.99 11.51
N ARG A 238 27.43 -29.46 11.76
CA ARG A 238 26.21 -30.23 11.96
C ARG A 238 25.92 -31.14 10.76
N ASN A 239 25.51 -32.38 11.03
CA ASN A 239 25.00 -33.34 10.05
C ASN A 239 24.07 -34.34 10.74
N ASP A 240 23.50 -35.28 9.98
CA ASP A 240 22.53 -36.27 10.46
C ASP A 240 23.02 -37.15 11.64
N ARG A 241 24.33 -37.18 11.92
CA ARG A 241 24.95 -37.96 13.00
C ARG A 241 25.63 -37.11 14.06
N PHE A 242 25.63 -35.79 13.92
CA PHE A 242 26.36 -34.88 14.79
C PHE A 242 25.64 -33.54 14.89
N ASP A 243 25.25 -33.16 16.10
CA ASP A 243 24.44 -31.96 16.36
C ASP A 243 25.17 -30.63 16.12
N GLY A 244 26.48 -30.71 15.87
CA GLY A 244 27.34 -29.56 15.61
C GLY A 244 27.97 -29.00 16.87
N ASP A 245 29.11 -28.33 16.71
CA ASP A 245 29.73 -27.54 17.79
C ASP A 245 29.12 -26.14 17.77
N VAL A 246 28.80 -25.58 18.94
CA VAL A 246 28.10 -24.29 19.03
C VAL A 246 29.02 -23.20 19.57
N ALA A 247 29.09 -22.08 18.85
CA ALA A 247 29.60 -20.82 19.37
C ALA A 247 28.41 -19.90 19.69
N GLU A 248 28.36 -19.38 20.91
CA GLU A 248 27.32 -18.43 21.33
C GLU A 248 27.75 -17.02 20.95
N GLY A 249 26.84 -16.29 20.30
CA GLY A 249 26.97 -14.85 20.13
C GLY A 249 26.28 -14.11 21.27
N ARG A 250 26.70 -12.87 21.49
CA ARG A 250 26.12 -12.01 22.52
C ARG A 250 24.68 -11.61 22.14
N PRO A 251 23.71 -11.71 23.08
CA PRO A 251 22.37 -11.22 22.84
C PRO A 251 22.32 -9.74 22.50
N PHE A 252 21.37 -9.34 21.67
CA PHE A 252 21.12 -7.97 21.25
C PHE A 252 19.62 -7.70 21.16
N HIS A 253 19.23 -6.43 21.07
CA HIS A 253 17.83 -6.05 20.98
C HIS A 253 17.43 -5.80 19.53
N ILE A 254 16.31 -6.40 19.12
CA ILE A 254 15.63 -6.08 17.86
C ILE A 254 14.42 -5.22 18.22
N ASP A 255 14.26 -4.12 17.50
CA ASP A 255 13.11 -3.23 17.65
C ASP A 255 11.83 -3.98 17.22
N MET A 256 11.00 -4.31 18.20
CA MET A 256 9.75 -5.05 18.04
C MET A 256 8.65 -4.37 18.83
N THR A 257 7.45 -4.33 18.27
CA THR A 257 6.28 -3.76 18.94
C THR A 257 5.42 -4.86 19.53
N PHE A 258 5.20 -4.79 20.84
CA PHE A 258 4.24 -5.61 21.58
C PHE A 258 3.06 -4.75 21.99
N ALA A 259 1.86 -5.05 21.47
CA ALA A 259 0.63 -4.53 22.04
C ALA A 259 0.24 -5.37 23.26
N SER A 260 -0.03 -4.73 24.39
CA SER A 260 -0.60 -5.35 25.59
C SER A 260 -2.01 -5.86 25.32
N ASP A 261 -2.40 -6.96 25.97
CA ASP A 261 -3.76 -7.47 25.91
C ASP A 261 -4.72 -6.42 26.50
N GLU A 262 -5.56 -5.80 25.67
CA GLU A 262 -6.80 -5.22 26.16
C GLU A 262 -7.89 -5.06 25.10
N VAL A 263 -9.12 -5.12 25.63
CA VAL A 263 -10.43 -5.30 25.02
C VAL A 263 -10.99 -3.97 24.51
N GLY A 264 -11.45 -3.92 23.26
CA GLY A 264 -12.24 -2.80 22.74
C GLY A 264 -11.72 -2.27 21.40
N GLY A 265 -12.64 -1.77 20.55
CA GLY A 265 -12.39 -1.35 19.16
C GLY A 265 -11.08 -0.58 18.99
N SER A 266 -10.23 -1.08 18.10
CA SER A 266 -8.91 -0.52 17.88
C SER A 266 -9.00 0.67 16.93
N THR A 267 -8.80 1.86 17.48
CA THR A 267 -8.54 3.07 16.70
C THR A 267 -7.07 3.11 16.27
N TYR A 268 -6.83 3.29 14.98
CA TYR A 268 -5.49 3.43 14.41
C TYR A 268 -5.17 4.92 14.21
N LEU A 269 -4.02 5.34 14.72
CA LEU A 269 -3.51 6.70 14.59
C LEU A 269 -2.20 6.68 13.81
N GLY A 270 -2.20 7.25 12.61
CA GLY A 270 -1.02 7.40 11.77
C GLY A 270 -0.42 8.78 11.91
N PHE A 271 0.87 8.86 12.21
CA PHE A 271 1.65 10.10 12.15
C PHE A 271 2.61 10.04 10.96
N ASP A 272 2.59 11.07 10.12
CA ASP A 272 3.58 11.28 9.08
C ASP A 272 4.36 12.57 9.39
N PHE A 273 5.69 12.47 9.41
CA PHE A 273 6.59 13.60 9.66
C PHE A 273 7.29 13.98 8.37
N GLY A 274 6.65 14.81 7.55
CA GLY A 274 7.26 15.40 6.36
C GLY A 274 8.10 16.64 6.70
N THR A 275 9.12 16.92 5.88
CA THR A 275 10.04 18.06 6.02
C THR A 275 9.36 19.43 5.92
N SER A 276 8.09 19.50 5.49
CA SER A 276 7.33 20.76 5.32
C SER A 276 5.97 20.76 6.02
N ALA A 277 5.49 19.62 6.51
CA ALA A 277 4.27 19.48 7.30
C ALA A 277 4.23 18.08 7.94
N SER A 278 3.84 18.01 9.20
CA SER A 278 3.46 16.76 9.85
C SER A 278 1.96 16.54 9.71
N ALA A 279 1.54 15.31 9.43
CA ALA A 279 0.14 14.94 9.27
C ALA A 279 -0.25 13.88 10.29
N CYS A 280 -1.52 13.92 10.71
CA CYS A 280 -2.11 12.98 11.66
C CYS A 280 -3.39 12.44 11.02
N SER A 281 -3.50 11.12 10.90
CA SER A 281 -4.70 10.45 10.39
C SER A 281 -5.27 9.50 11.41
N PHE A 282 -6.59 9.52 11.54
CA PHE A 282 -7.36 8.61 12.36
C PHE A 282 -8.11 7.63 11.46
N VAL A 283 -8.10 6.35 11.81
CA VAL A 283 -8.89 5.30 11.14
C VAL A 283 -9.46 4.36 12.19
N ASP A 284 -10.77 4.14 12.18
CA ASP A 284 -11.41 3.15 13.06
C ASP A 284 -11.37 1.74 12.45
N SER A 285 -11.21 0.72 13.28
CA SER A 285 -11.30 -0.69 12.86
C SER A 285 -12.60 -1.05 12.13
N GLY A 286 -13.73 -0.44 12.48
CA GLY A 286 -15.02 -0.64 11.82
C GLY A 286 -15.04 -0.07 10.40
N ASP A 287 -14.35 1.05 10.17
CA ASP A 287 -14.25 1.65 8.84
C ASP A 287 -13.43 0.75 7.89
N VAL A 288 -12.39 0.10 8.41
CA VAL A 288 -11.52 -0.80 7.64
C VAL A 288 -12.24 -2.08 7.25
N HIS A 289 -12.98 -2.70 8.18
CA HIS A 289 -13.80 -3.89 7.89
C HIS A 289 -14.76 -3.61 6.72
N MET A 290 -15.43 -2.46 6.79
CA MET A 290 -16.37 -2.05 5.78
C MET A 290 -15.70 -1.75 4.43
N ILE A 291 -14.53 -1.09 4.43
CA ILE A 291 -13.74 -0.86 3.20
C ILE A 291 -13.23 -2.18 2.60
N GLN A 292 -12.79 -3.13 3.42
CA GLN A 292 -12.36 -4.45 2.95
C GLN A 292 -13.52 -5.28 2.40
N GLU A 293 -14.66 -5.33 3.08
CA GLU A 293 -15.85 -6.02 2.57
C GLU A 293 -16.34 -5.40 1.26
N ARG A 294 -16.39 -4.07 1.20
CA ARG A 294 -16.82 -3.34 0.00
C ARG A 294 -15.83 -3.47 -1.15
N SER A 295 -14.53 -3.50 -0.91
CA SER A 295 -13.54 -3.75 -1.97
C SER A 295 -13.56 -5.19 -2.49
N ARG A 296 -13.98 -6.16 -1.67
CA ARG A 296 -14.15 -7.56 -2.10
C ARG A 296 -15.44 -7.77 -2.90
N SER A 297 -16.53 -7.09 -2.55
CA SER A 297 -17.79 -7.12 -3.31
C SER A 297 -17.62 -6.53 -4.71
N ALA A 298 -18.09 -7.26 -5.72
CA ALA A 298 -18.08 -6.81 -7.11
C ALA A 298 -19.06 -5.64 -7.32
N GLU A 299 -20.18 -5.66 -6.60
CA GLU A 299 -21.23 -4.65 -6.64
C GLU A 299 -20.73 -3.29 -6.12
N TRP A 300 -20.00 -3.30 -5.00
CA TRP A 300 -19.43 -2.09 -4.40
C TRP A 300 -18.28 -1.50 -5.22
N ARG A 301 -17.46 -2.35 -5.85
CA ARG A 301 -16.44 -1.90 -6.82
C ARG A 301 -17.10 -1.22 -8.02
N GLY A 302 -18.14 -1.83 -8.59
CA GLY A 302 -18.91 -1.24 -9.69
C GLY A 302 -19.50 0.13 -9.34
N LEU A 303 -20.03 0.31 -8.12
CA LEU A 303 -20.52 1.62 -7.67
C LEU A 303 -19.42 2.67 -7.53
N SER A 304 -18.22 2.26 -7.11
CA SER A 304 -17.07 3.16 -6.94
C SER A 304 -16.48 3.58 -8.29
N GLU A 305 -16.42 2.66 -9.25
CA GLU A 305 -16.04 2.94 -10.65
C GLU A 305 -17.05 3.88 -11.32
N LEU A 306 -18.34 3.76 -11.00
CA LEU A 306 -19.40 4.63 -11.53
C LEU A 306 -19.20 6.11 -11.14
N LEU A 307 -18.53 6.40 -10.02
CA LEU A 307 -18.30 7.77 -9.56
C LEU A 307 -17.47 8.61 -10.52
N SER A 308 -16.50 8.01 -11.21
CA SER A 308 -15.64 8.71 -12.18
C SER A 308 -16.34 8.96 -13.52
N GLU A 309 -17.39 8.20 -13.82
CA GLU A 309 -18.12 8.25 -15.10
C GLU A 309 -19.39 9.13 -15.02
N LEU A 310 -19.97 9.28 -13.82
CA LEU A 310 -21.24 9.98 -13.65
C LEU A 310 -21.11 11.51 -13.62
N PRO A 311 -22.12 12.24 -14.13
CA PRO A 311 -22.18 13.68 -13.95
C PRO A 311 -22.40 14.02 -12.46
N TYR A 312 -21.86 15.16 -12.04
CA TYR A 312 -21.88 15.63 -10.64
C TYR A 312 -23.24 15.47 -9.90
N PRO A 313 -24.41 15.76 -10.51
CA PRO A 313 -25.69 15.58 -9.84
C PRO A 313 -26.02 14.16 -9.39
N ALA A 314 -25.44 13.13 -10.04
CA ALA A 314 -25.56 11.73 -9.64
C ALA A 314 -24.33 11.25 -8.85
N ALA A 315 -23.13 11.71 -9.24
CA ALA A 315 -21.88 11.33 -8.57
C ALA A 315 -21.82 11.81 -7.11
N ALA A 316 -22.29 13.03 -6.80
CA ALA A 316 -22.18 13.56 -5.44
C ALA A 316 -23.10 12.84 -4.41
N PRO A 317 -24.39 12.56 -4.70
CA PRO A 317 -25.22 11.73 -3.83
C PRO A 317 -24.70 10.29 -3.70
N LEU A 318 -24.22 9.70 -4.80
CA LEU A 318 -23.62 8.36 -4.78
C LEU A 318 -22.35 8.30 -3.93
N ALA A 319 -21.47 9.31 -4.03
CA ALA A 319 -20.27 9.41 -3.22
C ALA A 319 -20.60 9.48 -1.73
N ARG A 320 -21.64 10.23 -1.36
CA ARG A 320 -22.13 10.33 0.02
C ARG A 320 -22.72 9.02 0.54
N PHE A 321 -23.35 8.22 -0.32
CA PHE A 321 -23.80 6.88 0.05
C PHE A 321 -22.63 5.91 0.23
N ILE A 322 -21.67 5.94 -0.70
CA ILE A 322 -20.47 5.10 -0.64
C ILE A 322 -19.61 5.47 0.58
N SER A 323 -19.55 6.73 0.99
CA SER A 323 -18.81 7.16 2.17
C SER A 323 -19.60 7.08 3.50
N GLU A 324 -20.88 6.69 3.48
CA GLU A 324 -21.70 6.61 4.70
C GLU A 324 -21.42 5.33 5.50
N MET A 325 -20.89 5.52 6.71
CA MET A 325 -20.48 4.46 7.62
C MET A 325 -21.61 4.05 8.58
N ASP A 326 -22.50 4.97 8.94
CA ASP A 326 -23.62 4.72 9.84
C ASP A 326 -24.75 3.94 9.12
N ALA A 327 -25.14 2.77 9.64
CA ALA A 327 -26.13 1.90 9.00
C ALA A 327 -27.53 2.54 8.90
N ASP A 328 -27.93 3.33 9.90
CA ASP A 328 -29.23 4.00 9.95
C ASP A 328 -29.28 5.16 8.94
N ARG A 329 -28.16 5.89 8.81
CA ARG A 329 -28.04 6.96 7.80
C ARG A 329 -27.84 6.43 6.39
N ARG A 330 -27.19 5.27 6.25
CA ARG A 330 -26.88 4.64 4.96
C ARG A 330 -28.14 4.32 4.18
N GLN A 331 -29.21 3.88 4.85
CA GLN A 331 -30.48 3.64 4.16
C GLN A 331 -31.04 4.93 3.53
N GLN A 332 -30.96 6.06 4.25
CA GLN A 332 -31.40 7.35 3.71
C GLN A 332 -30.49 7.83 2.57
N LYS A 333 -29.16 7.74 2.74
CA LYS A 333 -28.20 8.11 1.68
C LYS A 333 -28.35 7.24 0.44
N GLY A 334 -28.69 5.96 0.61
CA GLY A 334 -28.95 5.03 -0.49
C GLY A 334 -30.18 5.43 -1.28
N ARG A 335 -31.25 5.86 -0.61
CA ARG A 335 -32.44 6.42 -1.27
C ARG A 335 -32.12 7.70 -2.03
N ASP A 336 -31.36 8.61 -1.41
CA ASP A 336 -30.94 9.86 -2.06
C ASP A 336 -30.09 9.60 -3.32
N ALA A 337 -29.20 8.61 -3.27
CA ALA A 337 -28.39 8.19 -4.41
C ALA A 337 -29.22 7.53 -5.52
N ALA A 338 -30.16 6.65 -5.15
CA ALA A 338 -31.06 6.00 -6.10
C ALA A 338 -31.95 7.02 -6.83
N ASP A 339 -32.52 7.98 -6.10
CA ASP A 339 -33.33 9.07 -6.67
C ASP A 339 -32.51 9.92 -7.65
N ALA A 340 -31.26 10.23 -7.30
CA ALA A 340 -30.37 11.00 -8.18
C ALA A 340 -30.00 10.25 -9.47
N LEU A 341 -29.72 8.96 -9.38
CA LEU A 341 -29.43 8.09 -10.53
C LEU A 341 -30.67 7.95 -11.44
N LEU A 342 -31.84 7.70 -10.84
CA LEU A 342 -33.11 7.62 -11.57
C LEU A 342 -33.46 8.94 -12.24
N ALA A 343 -33.13 10.08 -11.63
CA ALA A 343 -33.38 11.39 -12.21
C ALA A 343 -32.55 11.62 -13.46
N VAL A 344 -31.25 11.28 -13.42
CA VAL A 344 -30.38 11.35 -14.60
C VAL A 344 -30.91 10.42 -15.70
N ALA A 345 -31.24 9.17 -15.37
CA ALA A 345 -31.78 8.22 -16.35
C ALA A 345 -33.10 8.71 -16.98
N ALA A 346 -34.01 9.25 -16.18
CA ALA A 346 -35.30 9.78 -16.64
C ALA A 346 -35.12 10.99 -17.58
N TYR A 347 -34.21 11.90 -17.24
CA TYR A 347 -33.95 13.08 -18.07
C TYR A 347 -33.21 12.72 -19.36
N VAL A 348 -32.28 11.76 -19.32
CA VAL A 348 -31.64 11.22 -20.53
C VAL A 348 -32.67 10.57 -21.45
N ALA A 349 -33.56 9.73 -20.91
CA ALA A 349 -34.63 9.10 -21.68
C ALA A 349 -35.59 10.11 -22.31
N TYR A 350 -35.92 11.19 -21.59
CA TYR A 350 -36.73 12.27 -22.10
C TYR A 350 -36.02 13.06 -23.21
N MET A 351 -34.75 13.43 -23.02
CA MET A 351 -33.96 14.15 -24.02
C MET A 351 -33.83 13.36 -25.33
N ASP A 352 -33.64 12.05 -25.25
CA ASP A 352 -33.59 11.16 -26.42
C ASP A 352 -34.94 11.01 -27.13
N LEU A 353 -36.05 11.09 -26.39
CA LEU A 353 -37.37 11.12 -27.00
C LEU A 353 -37.62 12.46 -27.71
N CYS A 354 -37.23 13.58 -27.09
CA CYS A 354 -37.34 14.92 -27.67
C CYS A 354 -36.54 15.09 -28.97
N SER A 355 -35.44 14.34 -29.14
CA SER A 355 -34.64 14.39 -30.35
C SER A 355 -35.35 13.73 -31.55
N ASN A 356 -36.32 12.85 -31.29
CA ASN A 356 -37.00 12.03 -32.30
C ASN A 356 -38.47 12.40 -32.56
N GLU A 357 -39.20 12.91 -31.56
CA GLU A 357 -40.64 13.18 -31.67
C GLU A 357 -41.05 14.56 -31.10
N LYS A 358 -42.15 15.11 -31.62
CA LYS A 358 -42.83 16.27 -31.00
C LYS A 358 -43.50 15.81 -29.70
N VAL A 359 -42.81 16.04 -28.59
CA VAL A 359 -43.29 15.67 -27.25
C VAL A 359 -44.55 16.45 -26.86
N ASN A 360 -45.55 15.74 -26.34
CA ASN A 360 -46.81 16.32 -25.88
C ASN A 360 -46.78 16.65 -24.37
N ASN A 361 -47.65 17.56 -23.90
CA ASN A 361 -47.69 18.04 -22.50
C ASN A 361 -47.92 16.94 -21.45
N ALA A 362 -48.36 15.75 -21.86
CA ALA A 362 -48.52 14.59 -20.97
C ALA A 362 -47.20 14.14 -20.33
N HIS A 363 -46.06 14.27 -21.02
CA HIS A 363 -44.75 13.88 -20.51
C HIS A 363 -44.20 14.84 -19.43
N PHE A 364 -44.66 16.09 -19.42
CA PHE A 364 -44.24 17.10 -18.44
C PHE A 364 -44.83 16.90 -17.04
N LYS A 365 -45.95 16.17 -16.89
CA LYS A 365 -46.59 15.95 -15.58
C LYS A 365 -45.67 15.20 -14.59
N GLY A 366 -44.80 14.33 -15.09
CA GLY A 366 -43.84 13.55 -14.29
C GLY A 366 -42.62 14.33 -13.78
N PHE A 367 -42.38 15.55 -14.26
CA PHE A 367 -41.21 16.35 -13.86
C PHE A 367 -41.34 17.06 -12.51
N THR A 368 -42.55 17.09 -11.94
CA THR A 368 -42.85 17.84 -10.71
C THR A 368 -42.38 17.13 -9.44
N GLN A 369 -42.06 15.83 -9.52
CA GLN A 369 -41.61 15.02 -8.38
C GLN A 369 -40.29 14.31 -8.72
N ARG A 370 -39.39 14.25 -7.74
CA ARG A 370 -38.03 13.69 -7.89
C ARG A 370 -37.77 12.43 -7.06
N SER A 371 -38.82 11.79 -6.56
CA SER A 371 -38.72 10.51 -5.88
C SER A 371 -38.73 9.35 -6.88
N ALA A 372 -38.21 8.19 -6.45
CA ALA A 372 -38.06 7.00 -7.29
C ALA A 372 -39.31 6.63 -8.11
N GLY A 373 -40.51 6.61 -7.50
CA GLY A 373 -41.75 6.21 -8.18
C GLY A 373 -42.10 7.08 -9.40
N PRO A 374 -42.23 8.42 -9.24
CA PRO A 374 -42.44 9.33 -10.36
C PRO A 374 -41.36 9.26 -11.45
N LEU A 375 -40.08 9.14 -11.06
CA LEU A 375 -38.97 9.06 -12.01
C LEU A 375 -38.99 7.75 -12.80
N TRP A 376 -39.31 6.64 -12.14
CA TRP A 376 -39.54 5.35 -12.78
C TRP A 376 -40.70 5.38 -13.78
N GLY A 377 -41.81 6.02 -13.40
CA GLY A 377 -42.95 6.25 -14.28
C GLY A 377 -42.57 7.06 -15.52
N LEU A 378 -41.71 8.06 -15.37
CA LEU A 378 -41.19 8.87 -16.49
C LEU A 378 -40.31 8.03 -17.42
N ILE A 379 -39.37 7.24 -16.89
CA ILE A 379 -38.54 6.31 -17.68
C ILE A 379 -39.42 5.33 -18.46
N ARG A 380 -40.41 4.72 -17.80
CA ARG A 380 -41.34 3.77 -18.45
C ARG A 380 -42.09 4.43 -19.60
N THR A 381 -42.58 5.65 -19.40
CA THR A 381 -43.32 6.40 -20.43
C THR A 381 -42.43 6.78 -21.61
N CYS A 382 -41.18 7.16 -21.35
CA CYS A 382 -40.22 7.53 -22.40
C CYS A 382 -39.70 6.31 -23.18
N VAL A 383 -39.42 5.19 -22.50
CA VAL A 383 -38.67 4.06 -23.07
C VAL A 383 -39.56 2.91 -23.54
N ALA A 384 -40.60 2.51 -22.79
CA ALA A 384 -41.31 1.25 -23.04
C ALA A 384 -42.05 1.20 -24.39
N ALA A 385 -42.55 2.34 -24.88
CA ALA A 385 -43.26 2.44 -26.16
C ALA A 385 -42.36 2.92 -27.33
N ASN A 386 -41.16 3.42 -27.03
CA ASN A 386 -40.31 4.10 -28.01
C ASN A 386 -38.91 3.51 -28.15
N ALA A 387 -38.60 2.39 -27.49
CA ALA A 387 -37.25 1.82 -27.42
C ALA A 387 -36.54 1.66 -28.78
N SER A 388 -37.27 1.32 -29.85
CA SER A 388 -36.72 1.18 -31.21
C SER A 388 -36.38 2.51 -31.90
N LYS A 389 -36.84 3.64 -31.33
CA LYS A 389 -36.63 5.00 -31.84
C LYS A 389 -35.59 5.77 -31.02
N LEU A 390 -35.14 5.25 -29.88
CA LEU A 390 -34.18 5.91 -29.00
C LEU A 390 -32.74 5.68 -29.49
N HIS A 391 -31.92 6.72 -29.52
CA HIS A 391 -30.54 6.64 -30.00
C HIS A 391 -29.56 6.17 -28.92
N PHE A 392 -29.78 6.54 -27.67
CA PHE A 392 -28.84 6.31 -26.57
C PHE A 392 -29.51 5.88 -25.26
N ALA A 393 -30.82 6.07 -25.10
CA ALA A 393 -31.59 5.67 -23.94
C ALA A 393 -32.23 4.27 -24.07
N ALA A 394 -32.12 3.61 -25.22
CA ALA A 394 -32.61 2.24 -25.44
C ALA A 394 -32.11 1.21 -24.39
N PRO A 395 -30.85 1.25 -23.90
CA PRO A 395 -30.38 0.35 -22.85
C PRO A 395 -31.16 0.46 -21.53
N LEU A 396 -31.80 1.60 -21.24
CA LEU A 396 -32.61 1.79 -20.03
C LEU A 396 -33.88 0.93 -20.01
N LEU A 397 -34.25 0.30 -21.14
CA LEU A 397 -35.37 -0.64 -21.19
C LEU A 397 -35.16 -1.81 -20.22
N GLY A 398 -33.91 -2.18 -19.95
CA GLY A 398 -33.56 -3.21 -18.97
C GLY A 398 -34.06 -2.89 -17.56
N LEU A 399 -34.13 -1.60 -17.19
CA LEU A 399 -34.63 -1.18 -15.88
C LEU A 399 -36.13 -1.46 -15.76
N VAL A 400 -36.93 -1.13 -16.77
CA VAL A 400 -38.40 -1.19 -16.73
C VAL A 400 -39.00 -2.58 -17.00
N LYS A 401 -38.18 -3.63 -16.97
CA LYS A 401 -38.67 -5.01 -17.07
C LYS A 401 -39.48 -5.41 -15.83
N PRO A 402 -40.46 -6.32 -15.97
CA PRO A 402 -41.33 -6.73 -14.86
C PRO A 402 -40.56 -7.31 -13.65
N GLU A 403 -39.41 -7.93 -13.90
CA GLU A 403 -38.52 -8.54 -12.90
C GLU A 403 -37.84 -7.53 -11.96
N ASN A 404 -37.89 -6.23 -12.28
CA ASN A 404 -37.31 -5.15 -11.48
C ASN A 404 -38.38 -4.24 -10.84
N ALA A 405 -39.65 -4.67 -10.84
CA ALA A 405 -40.80 -3.88 -10.39
C ALA A 405 -41.25 -4.14 -8.94
N ASP A 406 -40.59 -5.07 -8.23
CA ASP A 406 -40.88 -5.45 -6.84
C ASP A 406 -39.98 -4.75 -5.83
#